data_AF-A0A5C6BZA0-F1
#
_entry.id   AF-A0A5C6BZA0-F1
#
_cell.length_a   1.000
_cell.length_b   1.000
_cell.length_c   1.000
_cell.angle_alpha   90.00
_cell.angle_beta   90.00
_cell.angle_gamma   90.00
#
_symmetry.space_group_name_H-M   'P 1'
#
loop_
_entity.id
_entity.type
_entity.pdbx_description
1 polymer ?
#
loop_
_entity_poly.entity_id
_entity_poly.type
_entity_poly.pdbx_seq_one_letter_code
_entity_poly.pdbx_strand_id
1 'polypeptide(L)'
;MLVREVLFCLICLVFGGGVIFSFTEDLDLDLAIYFACITGLTIGYGEIVPHTPLGRLVAVLIGVIGMVFIGLIVGIAARALADVEKMRTRFDRHPK
;
A
#
# COMPACT_ATOMS: atom_id res chain seq x y z
N MET A 1 -11.22 5.52 -10.68
CA MET A 1 -10.05 5.88 -11.51
C MET A 1 -8.78 5.86 -10.67
N LEU A 2 -8.67 6.70 -9.63
CA LEU A 2 -7.49 6.79 -8.76
C LEU A 2 -7.04 5.46 -8.13
N VAL A 3 -7.96 4.64 -7.62
CA VAL A 3 -7.64 3.36 -6.95
C VAL A 3 -6.90 2.38 -7.87
N ARG A 4 -7.29 2.30 -9.14
CA ARG A 4 -6.67 1.41 -10.12
C ARG A 4 -5.23 1.85 -10.42
N GLU A 5 -5.02 3.15 -10.62
CA GLU A 5 -3.68 3.68 -10.91
C GLU A 5 -2.75 3.49 -9.70
N VAL A 6 -3.23 3.74 -8.48
CA VAL A 6 -2.45 3.51 -7.26
C VAL A 6 -2.13 2.03 -7.06
N LEU A 7 -3.10 1.13 -7.30
CA LEU A 7 -2.86 -0.31 -7.23
C LEU A 7 -1.82 -0.75 -8.26
N PHE A 8 -1.91 -0.27 -9.50
CA PHE A 8 -0.94 -0.58 -10.54
C PHE A 8 0.45 -0.06 -10.18
N CYS A 9 0.56 1.18 -9.70
CA CYS A 9 1.82 1.75 -9.21
C CYS A 9 2.40 0.94 -8.05
N LEU A 10 1.58 0.51 -7.09
CA LEU A 10 2.02 -0.29 -5.95
C LEU A 10 2.55 -1.65 -6.41
N ILE A 11 1.84 -2.34 -7.30
CA ILE A 11 2.29 -3.62 -7.88
C ILE A 11 3.59 -3.42 -8.65
N CYS A 12 3.69 -2.40 -9.50
CA CYS A 12 4.91 -2.10 -10.25
C CYS A 12 6.09 -1.77 -9.33
N LEU A 13 5.86 -1.04 -8.24
CA LEU A 13 6.89 -0.73 -7.25
C LEU A 13 7.30 -1.94 -6.41
N VAL A 14 6.37 -2.84 -6.09
CA VAL A 14 6.71 -4.06 -5.34
C VAL A 14 7.54 -5.02 -6.19
N PHE A 15 7.11 -5.32 -7.41
CA PHE A 15 7.83 -6.25 -8.28
C PHE A 15 9.05 -5.58 -8.94
N GLY A 16 8.88 -4.42 -9.57
CA GLY A 16 9.96 -3.70 -10.22
C GLY A 16 10.95 -3.10 -9.23
N GLY A 17 10.46 -2.47 -8.15
CA GLY A 17 11.31 -1.96 -7.08
C GLY A 17 11.97 -3.10 -6.30
N GLY A 18 11.30 -4.23 -6.07
CA GLY A 18 11.92 -5.42 -5.45
C GLY A 18 13.06 -6.00 -6.28
N VAL A 19 12.93 -6.05 -7.61
CA VAL A 19 14.03 -6.46 -8.51
C VAL A 19 15.20 -5.47 -8.42
N ILE A 20 14.94 -4.16 -8.50
CA ILE A 20 15.99 -3.15 -8.34
C ILE A 20 16.67 -3.29 -6.97
N PHE A 21 15.88 -3.50 -5.91
CA PHE A 21 16.35 -3.65 -4.54
C PHE A 21 17.28 -4.85 -4.38
N SER A 22 16.92 -5.99 -4.98
CA SER A 22 17.74 -7.21 -5.02
C SER A 22 19.12 -6.92 -5.63
N PHE A 23 19.18 -6.22 -6.77
CA PHE A 23 20.45 -5.85 -7.39
C PHE A 23 21.27 -4.83 -6.57
N THR A 24 20.61 -3.91 -5.87
CA THR A 24 21.31 -2.87 -5.10
C THR A 24 21.84 -3.35 -3.77
N GLU A 25 21.14 -4.25 -3.09
CA GLU A 25 21.49 -4.72 -1.75
C GLU A 25 22.10 -6.13 -1.76
N ASP A 26 22.31 -6.71 -2.96
CA ASP A 26 22.83 -8.08 -3.16
C ASP A 26 22.03 -9.13 -2.36
N LEU A 27 20.70 -9.02 -2.44
CA LEU A 27 19.75 -9.90 -1.76
C LEU A 27 19.08 -10.83 -2.76
N ASP A 28 18.73 -12.03 -2.30
CA ASP A 28 17.89 -12.94 -3.07
C ASP A 28 16.53 -12.30 -3.41
N LEU A 29 16.01 -12.62 -4.60
CA LEU A 29 14.80 -11.99 -5.14
C LEU A 29 13.56 -12.20 -4.26
N ASP A 30 13.44 -13.36 -3.64
CA ASP A 30 12.37 -13.68 -2.71
C ASP A 30 12.39 -12.77 -1.49
N LEU A 31 13.58 -12.54 -0.92
CA LEU A 31 13.78 -11.67 0.24
C LEU A 31 13.56 -10.19 -0.11
N ALA A 32 13.97 -9.77 -1.31
CA ALA A 32 13.76 -8.41 -1.79
C ALA A 32 12.28 -8.11 -2.10
N ILE A 33 11.55 -9.06 -2.70
CA ILE A 33 10.10 -8.94 -2.92
C ILE A 33 9.37 -8.95 -1.57
N TYR A 34 9.79 -9.82 -0.65
CA TYR A 34 9.26 -9.83 0.72
C TYR A 34 9.43 -8.45 1.40
N PHE A 35 10.64 -7.88 1.35
CA PHE A 35 10.92 -6.52 1.85
C PHE A 35 9.99 -5.47 1.22
N ALA A 36 9.83 -5.52 -0.11
CA ALA A 36 8.98 -4.58 -0.84
C ALA A 36 7.50 -4.71 -0.43
N CYS A 37 7.00 -5.93 -0.24
CA CYS A 37 5.65 -6.20 0.24
C CYS A 37 5.43 -5.68 1.67
N ILE A 38 6.29 -6.02 2.63
CA ILE A 38 6.11 -5.59 4.03
C ILE A 38 6.25 -4.06 4.18
N THR A 39 7.10 -3.43 3.36
CA THR A 39 7.26 -1.97 3.33
C THR A 39 6.05 -1.29 2.69
N GLY A 40 5.57 -1.80 1.55
CA GLY A 40 4.38 -1.27 0.88
C GLY A 40 3.10 -1.45 1.68
N LEU A 41 3.01 -2.52 2.48
CA LEU A 41 1.91 -2.74 3.42
C LEU A 41 2.09 -2.01 4.75
N THR A 42 3.17 -1.24 4.92
CA THR A 42 3.51 -0.50 6.14
C THR A 42 3.69 -1.37 7.39
N ILE A 43 3.99 -2.66 7.20
CA ILE A 43 4.29 -3.60 8.29
C ILE A 43 5.68 -3.32 8.85
N GLY A 44 6.69 -3.30 7.97
CA GLY A 44 8.05 -2.88 8.28
C GLY A 44 8.70 -3.58 9.48
N TYR A 45 8.85 -4.92 9.45
CA TYR A 45 9.47 -5.69 10.54
C TYR A 45 10.90 -5.27 10.87
N GLY A 46 11.61 -4.66 9.92
CA GLY A 46 12.96 -4.11 10.15
C GLY A 46 14.09 -5.13 10.10
N GLU A 47 13.81 -6.37 9.67
CA GLU A 47 14.84 -7.41 9.49
C GLU A 47 15.73 -7.18 8.26
N ILE A 48 15.18 -6.55 7.21
CA ILE A 48 15.90 -6.12 6.02
C ILE A 48 15.86 -4.60 6.00
N VAL A 49 17.03 -3.97 5.92
CA VAL A 49 17.18 -2.52 5.95
C VAL A 49 18.10 -2.08 4.81
N PRO A 50 17.72 -1.08 3.99
CA PRO A 50 18.55 -0.63 2.89
C PRO A 50 19.81 0.11 3.36
N HIS A 51 20.96 -0.37 2.92
CA HIS A 51 22.25 0.24 3.19
C HIS A 51 22.71 1.16 2.07
N THR A 52 22.32 0.88 0.83
CA THR A 52 22.70 1.67 -0.34
C THR A 52 21.83 2.91 -0.53
N PRO A 53 22.36 4.00 -1.10
CA PRO A 53 21.56 5.19 -1.40
C PRO A 53 20.37 4.89 -2.33
N LEU A 54 20.56 4.00 -3.31
CA LEU A 54 19.53 3.63 -4.27
C LEU A 54 18.46 2.74 -3.62
N GLY A 55 18.86 1.74 -2.82
CA GLY A 55 17.94 0.91 -2.04
C GLY A 55 17.08 1.73 -1.08
N ARG A 56 17.65 2.75 -0.44
CA ARG A 56 16.91 3.70 0.42
C ARG A 56 15.87 4.50 -0.36
N LEU A 57 16.23 4.99 -1.55
CA LEU A 57 15.28 5.71 -2.41
C LEU A 57 14.11 4.81 -2.81
N VAL A 58 14.38 3.58 -3.22
CA VAL A 58 13.35 2.58 -3.57
C VAL A 58 12.44 2.30 -2.38
N ALA A 59 13.01 2.06 -1.19
CA ALA A 59 12.25 1.83 0.03
C ALA A 59 11.31 2.99 0.37
N VAL A 60 11.77 4.24 0.25
CA VAL A 60 10.95 5.44 0.49
C VAL A 60 9.81 5.53 -0.52
N LEU A 61 10.08 5.30 -1.82
CA LEU A 61 9.05 5.34 -2.86
C LEU A 61 7.96 4.28 -2.63
N ILE A 62 8.36 3.05 -2.29
CA ILE A 62 7.44 1.96 -1.94
C ILE A 62 6.59 2.37 -0.73
N GLY A 63 7.20 2.89 0.33
CA GLY A 63 6.51 3.30 1.55
C GLY A 63 5.50 4.43 1.33
N VAL A 64 5.86 5.46 0.55
CA VAL A 64 4.96 6.59 0.24
C VAL A 64 3.73 6.12 -0.53
N ILE A 65 3.92 5.30 -1.57
CA ILE A 65 2.79 4.77 -2.37
C ILE A 65 1.95 3.79 -1.55
N GLY A 66 2.57 2.97 -0.72
CA GLY A 66 1.89 2.10 0.24
C GLY A 66 0.99 2.85 1.21
N MET A 67 1.49 3.96 1.79
CA MET A 67 0.72 4.81 2.69
C MET A 67 -0.50 5.44 1.99
N VAL A 68 -0.33 5.93 0.76
CA VAL A 68 -1.45 6.46 -0.05
C VAL A 68 -2.50 5.37 -0.30
N PHE A 69 -2.07 4.15 -0.60
CA PHE A 69 -2.97 3.02 -0.84
C PHE A 69 -3.80 2.67 0.41
N ILE A 70 -3.18 2.58 1.59
CA ILE A 70 -3.90 2.34 2.85
C ILE A 70 -4.90 3.46 3.14
N GLY A 71 -4.49 4.73 2.96
CA GLY A 71 -5.39 5.87 3.11
C GLY A 71 -6.61 5.81 2.18
N LEU A 72 -6.43 5.35 0.94
CA LEU A 72 -7.54 5.13 0.01
C LEU A 72 -8.49 4.02 0.47
N ILE A 73 -7.97 2.89 0.96
CA ILE A 73 -8.81 1.80 1.50
C ILE A 73 -9.66 2.31 2.66
N VAL A 74 -9.05 3.01 3.62
CA VAL A 74 -9.75 3.58 4.78
C VAL A 74 -10.81 4.58 4.32
N GLY A 75 -10.48 5.45 3.37
CA GLY A 75 -11.42 6.43 2.82
C GLY A 75 -12.63 5.79 2.12
N ILE A 76 -12.42 4.69 1.41
CA ILE A 76 -13.51 3.93 0.75
C ILE A 76 -14.38 3.24 1.79
N ALA A 77 -13.77 2.57 2.78
CA ALA A 77 -14.51 1.91 3.85
C ALA A 77 -15.37 2.90 4.65
N ALA A 78 -14.80 4.06 5.01
CA ALA A 78 -15.53 5.11 5.72
C ALA A 78 -16.73 5.63 4.92
N ARG A 79 -16.59 5.83 3.60
CA ARG A 79 -17.69 6.24 2.72
C ARG A 79 -18.78 5.18 2.65
N ALA A 80 -18.39 3.91 2.49
CA ALA A 80 -19.35 2.80 2.44
C ALA A 80 -20.18 2.73 3.73
N LEU A 81 -19.54 2.85 4.90
CA LEU A 81 -20.24 2.89 6.19
C LEU A 81 -21.17 4.10 6.32
N ALA A 82 -20.73 5.28 5.88
CA ALA A 82 -21.54 6.49 5.91
C ALA A 82 -22.78 6.39 5.01
N ASP A 83 -22.68 5.73 3.86
CA ASP A 83 -23.80 5.52 2.95
C ASP A 83 -24.81 4.52 3.53
N VAL A 84 -24.34 3.46 4.21
CA VAL A 84 -25.21 2.51 4.92
C VAL A 84 -25.97 3.21 6.05
N GLU A 85 -25.31 4.07 6.83
CA GLU A 85 -25.97 4.82 7.91
C GLU A 85 -27.03 5.80 7.38
N LYS A 86 -26.76 6.46 6.25
CA LYS A 86 -27.76 7.29 5.56
C LYS A 86 -28.97 6.49 5.09
N MET A 87 -28.77 5.27 4.59
CA MET A 87 -29.88 4.40 4.19
C MET A 87 -30.71 3.92 5.40
N ARG A 88 -30.04 3.53 6.49
CA ARG A 88 -30.69 3.11 7.74
C ARG A 88 -31.54 4.22 8.34
N THR A 89 -30.97 5.41 8.51
CA THR A 89 -31.70 6.57 9.05
C THR A 89 -32.86 7.03 8.16
N ARG A 90 -32.78 6.82 6.83
CA ARG A 90 -33.90 7.09 5.92
C ARG A 90 -35.04 6.09 6.08
N PHE A 91 -34.74 4.83 6.38
CA PHE A 91 -35.75 3.80 6.65
C PHE A 91 -36.48 4.05 7.98
N ASP A 92 -35.73 4.41 9.04
CA ASP A 92 -36.31 4.69 10.37
C ASP A 92 -37.25 5.92 10.38
N ARG A 93 -37.11 6.85 9.43
CA ARG A 93 -37.99 8.04 9.31
C ARG A 93 -39.33 7.78 8.63
N HIS A 94 -39.53 6.63 7.99
CA HIS A 94 -40.81 6.27 7.39
C HIS A 94 -41.41 5.06 8.12
N PRO A 95 -42.01 5.27 9.31
CA PRO A 95 -42.79 4.23 9.95
C PRO A 95 -44.04 3.94 9.10
N LYS A 96 -44.35 2.65 8.94
CA LYS A 96 -45.66 2.21 8.44
C LYS A 96 -46.73 2.46 9.50
#